data_AF-A0A812IWX4-F1
#
_entry.id   AF-A0A812IWX4-F1
#
_cell.length_a   1.000
_cell.length_b   1.000
_cell.length_c   1.000
_cell.angle_alpha   90.00
_cell.angle_beta   90.00
_cell.angle_gamma   90.00
#
_symmetry.space_group_name_H-M   'P 1'
#
loop_
_entity.id
_entity.type
_entity.pdbx_description
1 polymer ?
#
loop_
_entity_poly.entity_id
_entity_poly.type
_entity_poly.pdbx_seq_one_letter_code
_entity_poly.pdbx_strand_id
1 'polypeptide(L)'
;ESAVKHRRTLSLAEEDKRSKELRRLAVEELIKRREDIGWIVEGDFDEYVARMARPGTWGGEPELLMLSQHVLEMPLEVYLVEDGQFKHLLTYSQELPGEAIRVLFHGQGHYEALLRV
;
A
#
# COMPACT_ATOMS: atom_id res chain seq x y z
N GLU A 1 30.61 -16.68 -2.03
CA GLU A 1 30.22 -15.74 -3.10
C GLU A 1 28.72 -15.52 -3.05
N SER A 2 28.26 -14.34 -2.62
CA SER A 2 26.85 -14.01 -2.54
C SER A 2 26.48 -13.18 -3.76
N ALA A 3 25.77 -13.78 -4.71
CA ALA A 3 25.23 -13.07 -5.85
C ALA A 3 24.12 -12.13 -5.35
N VAL A 4 24.43 -10.85 -5.19
CA VAL A 4 23.43 -9.79 -5.05
C VAL A 4 22.62 -9.79 -6.35
N LYS A 5 21.52 -10.53 -6.38
CA LYS A 5 20.52 -10.44 -7.45
C LYS A 5 20.08 -8.99 -7.50
N HIS A 6 20.58 -8.22 -8.47
CA HIS A 6 20.05 -6.89 -8.76
C HIS A 6 18.56 -7.06 -9.03
N ARG A 7 17.71 -6.64 -8.08
CA ARG A 7 16.27 -6.51 -8.30
C ARG A 7 16.14 -5.57 -9.51
N ARG A 8 15.65 -6.08 -10.64
CA ARG A 8 15.35 -5.25 -11.81
C ARG A 8 14.31 -4.23 -11.36
N THR A 9 14.69 -2.96 -11.33
CA THR A 9 13.75 -1.86 -11.18
C THR A 9 12.94 -1.76 -12.47
N LEU A 10 11.64 -1.49 -12.33
CA LEU A 10 10.76 -1.26 -13.47
C LEU A 10 11.13 0.07 -14.13
N SER A 11 10.84 0.21 -15.42
CA SER A 11 10.86 1.53 -16.05
C SER A 11 9.73 2.41 -15.50
N LEU A 12 9.86 3.74 -15.58
CA LEU A 12 8.81 4.67 -15.13
C LEU A 12 7.44 4.39 -15.77
N ALA A 13 7.42 3.95 -17.04
CA ALA A 13 6.18 3.60 -17.73
C ALA A 13 5.55 2.31 -17.16
N GLU A 14 6.37 1.32 -16.79
CA GLU A 14 5.91 0.10 -16.14
C GLU A 14 5.45 0.37 -14.71
N GLU A 15 6.13 1.24 -13.97
CA GLU A 15 5.72 1.68 -12.63
C GLU A 15 4.38 2.42 -12.68
N ASP A 16 4.19 3.35 -13.60
CA ASP A 16 2.92 4.06 -13.79
C ASP A 16 1.78 3.09 -14.15
N LYS A 17 2.04 2.14 -15.07
CA LYS A 17 1.07 1.11 -15.43
C LYS A 17 0.71 0.24 -14.22
N ARG A 18 1.71 -0.22 -13.47
CA ARG A 18 1.49 -1.08 -12.29
C ARG A 18 0.80 -0.32 -11.17
N SER A 19 1.12 0.96 -10.96
CA SER A 19 0.43 1.82 -9.98
C SER A 19 -1.06 1.94 -10.28
N LYS A 20 -1.43 2.16 -11.55
CA LYS A 20 -2.83 2.21 -11.99
C LYS A 20 -3.54 0.87 -11.79
N GLU A 21 -2.86 -0.23 -12.08
CA GLU A 21 -3.38 -1.58 -11.86
C GLU A 21 -3.64 -1.85 -10.38
N LEU A 22 -2.69 -1.53 -9.50
CA LEU A 22 -2.83 -1.70 -8.05
C LEU A 22 -3.98 -0.85 -7.51
N ARG A 23 -4.13 0.41 -7.95
CA ARG A 23 -5.28 1.24 -7.58
C ARG A 23 -6.60 0.57 -7.95
N ARG A 24 -6.72 0.07 -9.18
CA ARG A 24 -7.95 -0.61 -9.62
C ARG A 24 -8.26 -1.82 -8.74
N LEU A 25 -7.27 -2.66 -8.48
CA LEU A 25 -7.43 -3.89 -7.68
C LEU A 25 -7.78 -3.58 -6.22
N ALA A 26 -7.18 -2.56 -5.61
CA ALA A 26 -7.52 -2.13 -4.26
C ALA A 26 -8.99 -1.69 -4.16
N VAL A 27 -9.46 -0.90 -5.12
CA VAL A 27 -10.86 -0.43 -5.19
C VAL A 27 -11.83 -1.59 -5.42
N GLU A 28 -11.47 -2.57 -6.25
CA GLU A 28 -12.29 -3.77 -6.47
C GLU A 28 -12.44 -4.61 -5.19
N GLU A 29 -11.35 -4.82 -4.45
CA GLU A 29 -11.40 -5.54 -3.18
C GLU A 29 -12.16 -4.75 -2.10
N LEU A 30 -12.06 -3.40 -2.10
CA LEU A 30 -12.89 -2.56 -1.24
C LEU A 30 -14.39 -2.83 -1.46
N ILE A 31 -14.84 -2.74 -2.71
CA ILE A 31 -16.25 -2.95 -3.08
C ILE A 31 -16.72 -4.34 -2.68
N LYS A 32 -15.92 -5.37 -3.00
CA LYS A 32 -16.24 -6.77 -2.72
C LYS A 32 -16.44 -7.04 -1.24
N ARG A 33 -15.77 -6.28 -0.38
CA ARG A 33 -15.73 -6.49 1.07
C ARG A 33 -16.47 -5.39 1.84
N ARG A 34 -17.33 -4.63 1.17
CA ARG A 34 -18.09 -3.52 1.77
C ARG A 34 -18.73 -3.88 3.12
N GLU A 35 -19.24 -5.09 3.26
CA GLU A 35 -19.88 -5.54 4.51
C GLU A 35 -18.88 -5.71 5.67
N ASP A 36 -17.64 -6.10 5.39
CA ASP A 36 -16.61 -6.38 6.39
C ASP A 36 -15.82 -5.13 6.78
N ILE A 37 -15.56 -4.24 5.82
CA ILE A 37 -14.66 -3.09 5.98
C ILE A 37 -15.32 -1.74 5.69
N GLY A 38 -16.61 -1.71 5.36
CA GLY A 38 -17.28 -0.44 5.07
C GLY A 38 -17.22 0.55 6.25
N TRP A 39 -17.08 0.05 7.47
CA TRP A 39 -16.99 0.85 8.70
C TRP A 39 -15.64 1.56 8.91
N ILE A 40 -14.56 1.14 8.23
CA ILE A 40 -13.25 1.83 8.30
C ILE A 40 -13.18 3.05 7.38
N VAL A 41 -14.16 3.21 6.48
CA VAL A 41 -14.23 4.33 5.56
C VAL A 41 -14.98 5.48 6.22
N GLU A 42 -14.37 6.66 6.26
CA GLU A 42 -15.03 7.88 6.71
C GLU A 42 -15.98 8.44 5.64
N GLY A 43 -17.25 8.60 6.00
CA GLY A 43 -18.28 9.18 5.12
C GLY A 43 -19.07 8.15 4.32
N ASP A 44 -19.57 8.55 3.15
CA ASP A 44 -20.30 7.65 2.26
C ASP A 44 -19.33 6.71 1.53
N PHE A 45 -19.59 5.41 1.62
CA PHE A 45 -18.73 4.39 1.05
C PHE A 45 -18.67 4.44 -0.48
N ASP A 46 -19.81 4.69 -1.13
CA ASP A 46 -19.90 4.69 -2.58
C ASP A 46 -19.18 5.93 -3.17
N GLU A 47 -19.30 7.09 -2.51
CA GLU A 47 -18.51 8.29 -2.80
C GLU A 47 -17.01 8.06 -2.58
N TYR A 48 -16.63 7.39 -1.49
CA TYR A 48 -15.24 7.07 -1.17
C TYR A 48 -14.59 6.22 -2.27
N VAL A 49 -15.23 5.11 -2.64
CA VAL A 49 -14.76 4.19 -3.69
C VAL A 49 -14.67 4.91 -5.03
N ALA A 50 -15.69 5.70 -5.39
CA ALA A 50 -15.69 6.49 -6.62
C ALA A 50 -14.56 7.54 -6.66
N ARG A 51 -14.18 8.10 -5.51
CA ARG A 51 -13.02 8.99 -5.37
C ARG A 51 -11.71 8.22 -5.52
N MET A 52 -11.58 7.08 -4.86
CA MET A 52 -10.36 6.25 -4.87
C MET A 52 -10.05 5.66 -6.25
N ALA A 53 -11.06 5.43 -7.08
CA ALA A 53 -10.89 5.01 -8.47
C ALA A 53 -10.20 6.05 -9.36
N ARG A 54 -10.20 7.34 -8.98
CA ARG A 54 -9.68 8.42 -9.83
C ARG A 54 -8.15 8.45 -9.83
N PRO A 55 -7.51 8.61 -11.01
CA PRO A 55 -6.07 8.84 -11.08
C PRO A 55 -5.66 10.07 -10.27
N GLY A 56 -4.54 9.98 -9.56
CA GLY A 56 -4.00 11.09 -8.74
C GLY A 56 -4.66 11.27 -7.38
N THR A 57 -5.71 10.52 -7.05
CA THR A 57 -6.25 10.45 -5.69
C THR A 57 -5.23 9.82 -4.75
N TRP A 58 -5.03 10.44 -3.58
CA TRP A 58 -4.18 9.91 -2.52
C TRP A 58 -4.89 8.71 -1.89
N GLY A 59 -4.18 7.58 -1.82
CA GLY A 59 -4.63 6.41 -1.08
C GLY A 59 -4.19 6.50 0.38
N GLY A 60 -4.74 5.63 1.21
CA GLY A 60 -4.42 5.54 2.63
C GLY A 60 -4.56 4.13 3.19
N GLU A 61 -4.87 4.06 4.48
CA GLU A 61 -4.92 2.81 5.23
C GLU A 61 -5.90 1.77 4.64
N PRO A 62 -7.10 2.13 4.15
CA PRO A 62 -8.01 1.13 3.57
C PRO A 62 -7.42 0.46 2.32
N GLU A 63 -6.77 1.23 1.43
CA GLU A 63 -6.14 0.66 0.23
C GLU A 63 -4.90 -0.17 0.57
N LEU A 64 -4.09 0.27 1.54
CA LEU A 64 -2.91 -0.49 1.99
C LEU A 64 -3.31 -1.86 2.55
N LEU A 65 -4.39 -1.93 3.33
CA LEU A 65 -4.93 -3.19 3.84
C LEU A 65 -5.38 -4.10 2.70
N MET A 66 -6.16 -3.58 1.74
CA MET A 66 -6.63 -4.39 0.59
C MET A 66 -5.48 -4.90 -0.26
N LEU A 67 -4.49 -4.04 -0.53
CA LEU A 67 -3.31 -4.42 -1.31
C LEU A 67 -2.50 -5.50 -0.61
N SER A 68 -2.21 -5.32 0.67
CA SER A 68 -1.41 -6.27 1.46
C SER A 68 -2.12 -7.62 1.60
N GLN A 69 -3.41 -7.62 1.97
CA GLN A 69 -4.11 -8.83 2.34
C GLN A 69 -4.65 -9.64 1.15
N HIS A 70 -5.05 -8.97 0.06
CA HIS A 70 -5.87 -9.61 -0.98
C HIS A 70 -5.31 -9.49 -2.40
N VAL A 71 -4.39 -8.56 -2.64
CA VAL A 71 -3.83 -8.36 -3.99
C VAL A 71 -2.40 -8.87 -4.10
N LEU A 72 -1.56 -8.48 -3.15
CA LEU A 72 -0.14 -8.84 -3.13
C LEU A 72 0.11 -10.06 -2.25
N GLU A 73 -0.75 -10.30 -1.26
CA GLU A 73 -0.64 -11.40 -0.30
C GLU A 73 0.73 -11.41 0.40
N MET A 74 1.18 -10.23 0.81
CA MET A 74 2.45 -10.03 1.53
C MET A 74 2.26 -9.03 2.66
N PRO A 75 3.03 -9.15 3.77
CA PRO A 75 3.00 -8.16 4.83
C PRO A 75 3.41 -6.77 4.32
N LEU A 76 2.83 -5.72 4.89
CA LEU A 76 3.20 -4.33 4.59
C LEU A 76 3.51 -3.59 5.89
N GLU A 77 4.78 -3.22 6.06
CA GLU A 77 5.28 -2.45 7.20
C GLU A 77 5.27 -0.96 6.87
N VAL A 78 4.64 -0.18 7.75
CA VAL A 78 4.67 1.29 7.69
C VAL A 78 5.66 1.79 8.74
N TYR A 79 6.57 2.65 8.31
CA TYR A 79 7.53 3.32 9.16
C TYR A 79 7.25 4.82 9.17
N LEU A 80 7.72 5.51 10.21
CA LEU A 80 7.76 6.97 10.30
C LEU A 80 9.18 7.42 10.66
N VAL A 81 9.51 8.68 10.38
CA VAL A 81 10.74 9.29 10.90
C VAL A 81 10.40 10.11 12.14
N GLU A 82 10.97 9.73 13.28
CA GLU A 82 10.91 10.47 14.54
C GLU A 82 12.34 10.68 15.02
N ASP A 83 12.72 11.93 15.32
CA ASP A 83 14.08 12.30 15.75
C ASP A 83 15.21 11.78 14.84
N GLY A 84 14.95 11.73 13.53
CA GLY A 84 15.90 11.24 12.53
C GLY A 84 16.06 9.72 12.50
N GLN A 85 15.22 8.97 13.21
CA GLN A 85 15.23 7.51 13.26
C GLN A 85 13.97 6.93 12.62
N PHE A 86 14.13 5.81 11.91
CA PHE A 86 13.00 5.04 11.41
C PHE A 86 12.34 4.30 12.58
N LYS A 87 11.07 4.62 12.83
CA LYS A 87 10.25 3.96 13.83
C LYS A 87 9.17 3.16 13.12
N HIS A 88 9.05 1.89 13.48
CA HIS A 88 7.95 1.05 13.00
C HIS A 88 6.64 1.57 13.58
N LEU A 89 5.63 1.76 12.73
CA LEU A 89 4.31 2.25 13.12
C LEU A 89 3.34 1.08 13.23
N LEU A 90 3.19 0.30 12.17
CA LEU A 90 2.27 -0.83 12.10
C LEU A 90 2.65 -1.79 10.97
N THR A 91 2.11 -3.00 11.01
CA THR A 91 2.22 -3.99 9.94
C THR A 91 0.83 -4.47 9.54
N TYR A 92 0.49 -4.33 8.25
CA TYR A 92 -0.68 -5.00 7.68
C TYR A 92 -0.36 -6.45 7.36
N SER A 93 -1.33 -7.33 7.60
CA SER A 93 -1.28 -8.76 7.25
C SER A 93 0.00 -9.45 7.73
N GLN A 94 0.36 -9.22 9.01
CA GLN A 94 1.57 -9.74 9.64
C GLN A 94 1.65 -11.27 9.63
N GLU A 95 0.50 -11.94 9.59
CA GLU A 95 0.36 -13.38 9.51
C GLU A 95 0.77 -13.96 8.15
N LEU A 96 0.86 -13.14 7.10
CA LEU A 96 1.21 -13.61 5.77
C LEU A 96 2.70 -13.95 5.67
N PRO A 97 3.05 -15.01 4.93
CA PRO A 97 4.44 -15.36 4.70
C PRO A 97 5.09 -14.38 3.70
N GLY A 98 6.41 -14.21 3.79
CA GLY A 98 7.19 -13.48 2.80
C GLY A 98 7.96 -12.28 3.36
N GLU A 99 8.69 -11.59 2.47
CA GLU A 99 9.36 -10.34 2.83
C GLU A 99 8.35 -9.19 2.77
N ALA A 100 8.26 -8.42 3.86
CA ALA A 100 7.35 -7.28 3.93
C ALA A 100 7.72 -6.18 2.92
N ILE A 101 6.69 -5.62 2.28
CA ILE A 101 6.80 -4.32 1.62
C ILE A 101 6.96 -3.27 2.70
N ARG A 102 7.94 -2.37 2.55
CA ARG A 102 8.18 -1.31 3.53
C ARG A 102 7.90 0.04 2.89
N VAL A 103 7.08 0.83 3.57
CA VAL A 103 6.80 2.21 3.17
C VAL A 103 7.12 3.15 4.33
N LEU A 104 7.60 4.34 4.00
CA LEU A 104 7.82 5.42 4.93
C LEU A 104 6.66 6.41 4.82
N PHE A 105 5.93 6.60 5.90
CA PHE A 105 4.87 7.59 6.02
C PHE A 105 5.43 8.92 6.51
N HIS A 106 5.23 9.96 5.70
CA HIS A 106 5.43 11.35 6.08
C HIS A 106 4.08 11.89 6.55
N GLY A 107 4.04 12.47 7.76
CA GLY A 107 2.82 12.86 8.48
C GLY A 107 1.83 13.83 7.78
N GLN A 108 2.05 14.16 6.51
CA GLN A 108 1.14 14.90 5.62
C GLN A 108 0.40 13.98 4.62
N GLY A 109 0.45 12.65 4.79
CA GLY A 109 -0.26 11.70 3.91
C GLY A 109 0.60 11.08 2.80
N HIS A 110 1.91 11.40 2.76
CA HIS A 110 2.80 10.97 1.68
C HIS A 110 3.54 9.69 2.06
N TYR A 111 3.65 8.76 1.12
CA TYR A 111 4.38 7.51 1.30
C TYR A 111 5.56 7.41 0.34
N GLU A 112 6.70 6.97 0.86
CA GLU A 112 7.88 6.63 0.07
C GLU A 112 8.21 5.15 0.21
N ALA A 113 8.81 4.55 -0.82
CA ALA A 113 9.27 3.17 -0.73
C ALA A 113 10.56 3.09 0.12
N LEU A 114 10.55 2.28 1.17
CA LEU A 114 11.72 2.04 2.01
C LEU A 114 12.46 0.81 1.50
N LEU A 115 13.38 1.03 0.57
CA LEU A 115 14.18 -0.05 -0.04
C LEU A 115 15.30 -0.49 0.90
N ARG A 116 15.46 -1.81 1.05
CA ARG A 116 16.63 -2.40 1.69
C ARG A 116 17.79 -2.36 0.70
N VAL A 117 18.81 -1.57 1.01
CA VAL A 117 20.12 -1.55 0.33
C VAL A 117 21.00 -2.69 0.79
#